data_AF-A0A0A9CRQ6-F1
#
_entry.id   AF-A0A0A9CRQ6-F1
#
_cell.length_a   1.000
_cell.length_b   1.000
_cell.length_c   1.000
_cell.angle_alpha   90.00
_cell.angle_beta   90.00
_cell.angle_gamma   90.00
#
_symmetry.space_group_name_H-M   'P 1'
#
loop_
_entity.id
_entity.type
_entity.pdbx_description
1 polymer ?
#
loop_
_entity_poly.entity_id
_entity_poly.type
_entity_poly.pdbx_seq_one_letter_code
_entity_poly.pdbx_strand_id
1 'polypeptide(L)' 'MGRMTSVKANQDGEHGVGWTFKNSVFFRKGEVGDRKSHVTLEMARRLDGVVEEKLRGSGLSLTRN' A
#
# COMPACT_ATOMS: atom_id res chain seq x y z
N MET A 1 8.36 -9.48 -11.16
CA MET A 1 8.84 -9.01 -9.84
C MET A 1 8.17 -9.86 -8.77
N GLY A 2 8.93 -10.52 -7.89
CA GLY A 2 8.35 -11.31 -6.77
C GLY A 2 7.82 -10.40 -5.65
N ARG A 3 6.86 -10.88 -4.83
CA ARG A 3 6.40 -10.14 -3.65
C ARG A 3 7.53 -10.04 -2.62
N MET A 4 7.81 -8.86 -2.09
CA MET A 4 8.86 -8.68 -1.06
C MET A 4 8.60 -9.50 0.21
N THR A 5 7.33 -9.78 0.54
CA THR A 5 6.94 -10.66 1.63
C THR A 5 7.18 -12.15 1.35
N SER A 6 7.55 -12.57 0.14
CA SER A 6 7.83 -13.99 -0.14
C SER A 6 9.13 -14.49 0.49
N VAL A 7 9.99 -13.58 0.95
CA VAL A 7 11.25 -13.90 1.63
C VAL A 7 11.03 -13.86 3.14
N LYS A 8 11.32 -14.98 3.84
CA LYS A 8 11.10 -15.11 5.30
C LYS A 8 11.80 -14.01 6.11
N ALA A 9 13.00 -13.61 5.69
CA ALA A 9 13.76 -12.53 6.33
C ALA A 9 13.03 -11.16 6.32
N ASN A 10 12.04 -10.97 5.44
CA ASN A 10 11.25 -9.74 5.37
C ASN A 10 9.93 -9.83 6.16
N GLN A 11 9.53 -11.02 6.61
CA GLN A 11 8.30 -11.22 7.38
C GLN A 11 8.56 -11.16 8.88
N ASP A 12 9.67 -11.78 9.31
CA ASP A 12 10.06 -11.92 10.70
C ASP A 12 11.40 -11.22 10.96
N GLY A 13 11.65 -10.82 12.20
CA GLY A 13 12.88 -10.18 12.62
C GLY A 13 12.69 -8.76 13.14
N GLU A 14 13.71 -8.31 13.84
CA GLU A 14 13.78 -7.01 14.48
C GLU A 14 15.14 -6.36 14.17
N HIS A 15 15.13 -5.08 13.78
CA HIS A 15 16.30 -4.38 13.29
C HIS A 15 16.43 -3.00 13.93
N GLY A 16 17.67 -2.57 14.18
CA GLY A 16 18.02 -1.23 14.65
C GLY A 16 19.06 -1.23 15.76
N VAL A 17 19.80 -0.13 15.88
CA VAL A 17 20.75 0.12 16.98
C VAL A 17 20.19 1.28 17.81
N GLY A 18 19.89 1.02 19.08
CA GLY A 18 19.25 1.98 20.01
C GLY A 18 17.72 1.92 20.04
N TRP A 19 17.06 1.66 18.91
CA TRP A 19 15.62 1.41 18.84
C TRP A 19 15.34 0.18 17.98
N THR A 20 14.54 -0.73 18.51
CA THR A 20 14.22 -2.00 17.85
C THR A 20 12.91 -1.89 17.08
N PHE A 21 12.94 -2.17 15.77
CA PHE A 21 11.77 -2.17 14.91
C PHE A 21 11.52 -3.55 14.32
N LYS A 22 10.26 -4.00 14.38
CA LYS A 22 9.82 -5.22 13.69
C LYS A 22 9.81 -5.01 12.18
N ASN A 23 10.12 -6.05 11.43
CA ASN A 23 10.08 -6.00 9.97
C ASN A 23 8.72 -5.63 9.37
N SER A 24 7.62 -5.89 10.07
CA SER A 24 6.27 -5.47 9.67
C SER A 24 6.10 -3.95 9.51
N VAL A 25 6.98 -3.15 10.11
CA VAL A 25 7.01 -1.69 9.93
C VAL A 25 7.42 -1.33 8.50
N PHE A 26 8.32 -2.11 7.89
CA PHE A 26 8.85 -1.88 6.54
C PHE A 26 8.10 -2.71 5.48
N PHE A 27 7.85 -3.98 5.77
CA PHE A 27 7.29 -4.96 4.83
C PHE A 27 5.81 -5.23 5.13
N ARG A 28 4.92 -4.52 4.44
CA ARG A 28 3.46 -4.78 4.46
C ARG A 28 3.09 -5.86 3.44
N LYS A 29 1.81 -6.26 3.40
CA LYS A 29 1.30 -7.32 2.50
C LYS A 29 1.72 -7.16 1.03
N GLY A 30 1.82 -5.92 0.54
CA GLY A 30 2.21 -5.63 -0.84
C GLY A 30 1.19 -6.10 -1.87
N GLU A 31 -0.10 -6.10 -1.50
CA GLU A 31 -1.19 -6.61 -2.33
C GLU A 31 -2.03 -5.47 -2.91
N VAL A 32 -2.28 -5.53 -4.22
CA VAL A 32 -3.20 -4.61 -4.88
C VAL A 32 -4.61 -4.85 -4.35
N GLY A 33 -5.22 -3.80 -3.78
CA GLY A 33 -6.58 -3.86 -3.26
C GLY A 33 -6.70 -4.02 -1.74
N ASP A 34 -5.60 -4.14 -0.99
CA ASP A 34 -5.62 -4.14 0.48
C ASP A 34 -6.13 -2.81 1.08
N ARG A 35 -6.35 -1.76 0.27
CA ARG A 35 -7.12 -0.58 0.73
C ARG A 35 -8.52 -0.96 1.24
N LYS A 36 -9.14 -2.02 0.68
CA LYS A 36 -10.49 -2.45 1.06
C LYS A 36 -10.59 -2.95 2.50
N SER A 37 -9.49 -3.44 3.09
CA SER A 37 -9.47 -3.91 4.48
C SER A 37 -9.34 -2.76 5.50
N HIS A 38 -9.01 -1.54 5.04
CA HIS A 38 -8.73 -0.40 5.92
C HIS A 38 -9.63 0.83 5.66
N VAL A 39 -10.38 0.84 4.57
CA VAL A 39 -11.13 2.02 4.11
C VAL A 39 -12.60 1.65 3.87
N THR A 40 -13.52 2.42 4.43
CA THR A 40 -14.97 2.28 4.18
C THR A 40 -15.30 2.65 2.73
N LEU A 41 -16.45 2.20 2.25
CA LEU A 41 -16.91 2.50 0.90
C LEU A 41 -17.02 4.02 0.65
N GLU A 42 -17.47 4.78 1.64
CA GLU A 42 -17.58 6.23 1.55
C GLU A 42 -16.21 6.91 1.39
N MET A 43 -15.23 6.55 2.24
CA MET A 43 -13.88 7.10 2.14
C MET A 43 -13.22 6.72 0.81
N ALA A 44 -13.45 5.50 0.33
CA ALA A 44 -12.99 5.05 -0.97
C ALA A 44 -13.53 5.94 -2.10
N ARG A 45 -14.84 6.20 -2.13
CA ARG A 45 -15.47 7.08 -3.14
C ARG A 45 -14.92 8.51 -3.09
N ARG A 46 -14.71 9.05 -1.89
CA ARG A 46 -14.12 10.38 -1.72
C ARG A 46 -12.71 10.45 -2.29
N LEU A 47 -11.89 9.43 -2.05
CA LEU A 47 -10.54 9.33 -2.60
C LEU A 47 -10.56 9.21 -4.12
N ASP A 48 -11.46 8.39 -4.66
CA ASP A 48 -11.57 8.19 -6.11
C ASP A 48 -11.90 9.53 -6.80
N GLY A 49 -12.82 10.33 -6.27
CA GLY A 49 -13.10 11.68 -6.79
C GLY A 49 -11.92 12.66 -6.72
N VAL A 50 -11.15 12.63 -5.62
CA VAL A 50 -9.92 13.45 -5.50
C VAL A 50 -8.88 13.05 -6.55
N VAL A 51 -8.71 11.76 -6.79
CA VAL A 51 -7.78 11.24 -7.79
C VAL A 51 -8.21 11.68 -9.19
N GLU A 52 -9.48 11.52 -9.55
CA GLU A 52 -9.99 11.97 -10.85
C GLU A 52 -9.79 13.47 -11.06
N GLU A 53 -10.14 14.29 -10.08
CA GLU A 53 -9.97 15.74 -10.13
C GLU A 53 -8.51 16.17 -10.31
N LYS A 54 -7.58 15.51 -9.59
CA LYS A 54 -6.15 15.87 -9.62
C LYS A 54 -5.39 15.31 -10.82
N LEU A 55 -5.84 14.19 -11.38
CA LEU A 55 -5.23 13.59 -12.56
C LEU A 55 -5.88 14.05 -13.86
N ARG A 56 -7.02 14.76 -13.82
CA ARG A 56 -7.67 15.34 -15.00
C ARG A 56 -6.69 16.17 -15.82
N GLY A 57 -6.54 15.83 -17.10
CA GLY A 57 -5.63 16.50 -18.03
C GLY A 57 -4.17 16.07 -17.95
N SER A 58 -3.79 15.18 -17.02
CA SER A 58 -2.42 14.64 -16.94
C SER A 58 -2.14 13.50 -17.93
N GLY A 59 -3.18 12.96 -18.57
CA GLY A 59 -3.08 11.76 -19.41
C GLY A 59 -2.93 10.45 -18.63
N LEU A 60 -2.89 10.49 -17.30
CA LEU A 60 -2.83 9.31 -16.44
C LEU A 60 -4.24 8.81 -16.12
N SER A 61 -4.46 7.50 -16.32
CA SER A 61 -5.66 6.81 -15.84
C SER A 61 -5.27 5.68 -14.89
N LEU A 62 -5.90 5.68 -13.71
CA LEU A 62 -5.68 4.65 -12.69
C LEU A 62 -6.85 3.65 -12.62
N THR A 63 -7.75 3.68 -13.61
CA THR A 63 -8.76 2.63 -13.77
C THR A 63 -8.09 1.30 -14.11
N ARG A 64 -8.49 0.26 -13.39
CA ARG A 64 -7.98 -1.10 -13.57
C ARG A 64 -8.70 -1.74 -14.77
N ASN A 65 -7.95 -2.10 -15.81
CA ASN A 65 -8.40 -3.06 -16.85
C ASN A 65 -8.65 -4.45 -16.26
#